data_AF-A0A9W7B5F7-F1
#
_entry.id   AF-A0A9W7B5F7-F1
#
_cell.length_a   1.000
_cell.length_b   1.000
_cell.length_c   1.000
_cell.angle_alpha   90.00
_cell.angle_beta   90.00
_cell.angle_gamma   90.00
#
_symmetry.space_group_name_H-M   'P 1'
#
loop_
_entity.id
_entity.type
_entity.pdbx_description
1 polymer ?
#
loop_
_entity_poly.entity_id
_entity_poly.type
_entity_poly.pdbx_seq_one_letter_code
_entity_poly.pdbx_strand_id
1 'polypeptide(L)'
;MKSPRRRKPSPPPIRSNDEEYRLDLLSLLSDTSTLSGLHDCVFLITKPQEQTSELQKSILSPSTIKRQSEPLEVWAHKAILTARGEYFKGCFKKGLWKESEGNVSYINVGDEFNKGTIKRMLEWVYTNRIYGFENSTAQEG
;
A
#
# COMPACT_ATOMS: atom_id res chain seq x y z
N MET A 1 18.15 47.21 28.69
CA MET A 1 16.83 47.01 28.05
C MET A 1 16.68 45.52 27.72
N LYS A 2 15.67 44.82 28.23
CA LYS A 2 15.46 43.37 27.98
C LYS A 2 14.45 43.19 26.83
N SER A 3 14.83 42.47 25.77
CA SER A 3 13.97 42.23 24.60
C SER A 3 12.74 41.38 24.95
N PRO A 4 11.56 41.62 24.32
CA PRO A 4 10.35 40.85 24.60
C PRO A 4 10.47 39.42 24.07
N ARG A 5 10.19 38.42 24.91
CA ARG A 5 10.08 37.02 24.48
C ARG A 5 8.88 36.88 23.53
N ARG A 6 9.15 36.59 22.26
CA ARG A 6 8.13 36.13 21.29
C ARG A 6 7.39 34.92 21.86
N ARG A 7 6.07 35.05 22.06
CA ARG A 7 5.20 33.93 22.38
C ARG A 7 5.21 32.99 21.17
N LYS A 8 5.48 31.70 21.39
CA LYS A 8 5.33 30.68 20.36
C LYS A 8 3.87 30.70 19.88
N PRO A 9 3.60 30.65 18.56
CA PRO A 9 2.23 30.60 18.06
C PRO A 9 1.51 29.40 18.69
N SER A 10 0.27 29.62 19.12
CA SER A 10 -0.59 28.57 19.65
C SER A 10 -0.74 27.45 18.62
N PRO A 11 -0.80 26.18 19.04
CA PRO A 11 -1.12 25.08 18.14
C PRO A 11 -2.40 25.41 17.38
N PRO A 12 -2.47 25.13 16.07
CA PRO A 12 -3.73 25.28 15.35
C PRO A 12 -4.82 24.47 16.07
N PRO A 13 -6.07 24.99 16.12
CA PRO A 13 -7.18 24.25 16.70
C PRO A 13 -7.23 22.86 16.04
N ILE A 14 -7.37 21.81 16.87
CA ILE A 14 -7.57 20.44 16.42
C ILE A 14 -8.75 20.50 15.43
N ARG A 15 -8.46 20.22 14.15
CA ARG A 15 -9.44 20.42 13.09
C ARG A 15 -10.63 19.52 13.37
N SER A 16 -11.79 20.15 13.43
CA SER A 16 -13.09 19.52 13.37
C SER A 16 -13.12 18.48 12.24
N ASN A 17 -13.58 17.27 12.59
CA ASN A 17 -13.92 16.12 11.73
C ASN A 17 -12.76 15.21 11.26
N ASP A 18 -12.18 14.44 12.19
CA ASP A 18 -11.26 13.32 11.91
C ASP A 18 -11.75 12.36 10.80
N GLU A 19 -13.07 12.29 10.61
CA GLU A 19 -13.71 11.43 9.62
C GLU A 19 -13.56 11.96 8.18
N GLU A 20 -13.62 13.27 7.99
CA GLU A 20 -13.39 13.89 6.67
C GLU A 20 -11.94 13.70 6.23
N TYR A 21 -10.99 13.94 7.14
CA TYR A 21 -9.57 13.69 6.91
C TYR A 21 -9.27 12.22 6.59
N ARG A 22 -9.99 11.30 7.24
CA ARG A 22 -9.88 9.86 6.94
C ARG A 22 -10.37 9.52 5.55
N LEU A 23 -11.52 10.08 5.15
CA LEU A 23 -12.09 9.85 3.81
C LEU A 23 -11.17 10.41 2.72
N ASP A 24 -10.56 11.57 2.94
CA ASP A 24 -9.57 12.13 2.02
C ASP A 24 -8.36 11.19 1.85
N LEU A 25 -7.83 10.64 2.96
CA LEU A 25 -6.71 9.71 2.91
C LEU A 25 -7.06 8.36 2.28
N LEU A 26 -8.31 7.90 2.42
CA LEU A 26 -8.78 6.71 1.71
C LEU A 26 -8.99 6.97 0.22
N SER A 27 -9.46 8.16 -0.16
CA SER A 27 -9.60 8.55 -1.56
C SER A 27 -8.27 8.43 -2.29
N LEU A 28 -7.18 8.87 -1.65
CA LEU A 28 -5.81 8.74 -2.17
C LEU A 28 -5.37 7.28 -2.37
N LEU A 29 -5.92 6.32 -1.62
CA LEU A 29 -5.63 4.89 -1.81
C LEU A 29 -6.49 4.26 -2.90
N SER A 30 -7.71 4.76 -3.11
CA SER A 30 -8.64 4.25 -4.12
C SER A 30 -8.39 4.81 -5.51
N ASP A 31 -7.75 5.98 -5.62
CA ASP A 31 -7.39 6.60 -6.90
C ASP A 31 -6.22 5.84 -7.56
N THR A 32 -6.49 4.62 -8.05
CA THR A 32 -5.54 3.80 -8.81
C THR A 32 -5.29 4.34 -10.21
N SER A 33 -5.69 5.58 -10.49
CA SER A 33 -5.41 6.23 -11.77
C SER A 33 -3.93 6.58 -11.79
N THR A 34 -3.15 5.78 -12.51
CA THR A 34 -1.74 6.06 -12.86
C THR A 34 -1.53 7.45 -13.49
N LEU A 35 -2.61 8.11 -13.90
CA LEU A 35 -2.61 9.46 -14.46
C LEU A 35 -2.41 10.58 -13.44
N SER A 36 -2.54 10.35 -12.13
CA SER A 36 -2.36 11.44 -11.16
C SER A 36 -0.89 11.82 -10.91
N GLY A 37 0.07 10.99 -11.36
CA GLY A 37 1.50 11.22 -11.14
C GLY A 37 1.92 11.30 -9.67
N LEU A 38 1.01 11.01 -8.74
CA LEU A 38 1.23 11.19 -7.30
C LEU A 38 1.77 9.92 -6.63
N HIS A 39 1.46 8.75 -7.19
CA HIS A 39 1.96 7.48 -6.67
C HIS A 39 3.39 7.21 -7.17
N ASP A 40 4.31 7.09 -6.24
CA ASP A 40 5.74 6.87 -6.45
C ASP A 40 6.21 5.52 -5.87
N CYS A 41 5.29 4.66 -5.44
CA CYS A 41 5.59 3.33 -4.91
C CYS A 41 4.56 2.28 -5.36
N VAL A 42 5.01 1.09 -5.73
CA VAL A 42 4.16 -0.04 -6.13
C VAL A 42 4.53 -1.30 -5.37
N PHE A 43 3.54 -1.92 -4.73
CA PHE A 43 3.66 -3.27 -4.18
C PHE A 43 3.29 -4.28 -5.27
N LEU A 44 4.24 -5.14 -5.63
CA LEU A 44 4.06 -6.21 -6.60
C LEU A 44 3.79 -7.51 -5.84
N ILE A 45 2.59 -8.06 -6.01
CA ILE A 45 2.18 -9.28 -5.33
C ILE A 45 2.25 -10.42 -6.34
N THR A 46 3.26 -11.27 -6.18
CA THR A 46 3.38 -12.52 -6.94
C THR A 46 2.42 -13.54 -6.35
N LYS A 47 1.41 -13.94 -7.12
CA LYS A 47 0.63 -15.13 -6.74
C LYS A 47 1.50 -16.37 -6.97
N PRO A 48 1.42 -17.38 -6.09
CA PRO A 48 1.91 -18.70 -6.45
C PRO A 48 1.14 -19.13 -7.69
N GLN A 49 1.87 -19.47 -8.76
CA GLN A 49 1.27 -20.05 -9.94
C GLN A 49 0.66 -21.38 -9.50
N GLU A 50 -0.65 -21.43 -9.29
CA GLU A 50 -1.35 -22.70 -9.10
C GLU A 50 -1.01 -23.53 -10.34
N GLN A 51 -0.19 -24.57 -10.14
CA GLN A 51 -0.04 -25.63 -11.11
C GLN A 51 -1.41 -26.27 -11.26
N THR A 52 -2.18 -25.81 -12.24
CA THR A 52 -3.39 -26.49 -12.68
C THR A 52 -2.98 -27.89 -13.07
N SER A 53 -3.29 -28.84 -12.20
CA SER A 53 -3.20 -30.28 -12.38
C SER A 53 -3.61 -30.65 -13.81
N GLU A 54 -2.74 -31.39 -14.50
CA GLU A 54 -2.78 -31.69 -15.94
C GLU A 54 -4.02 -32.47 -16.44
N LEU A 55 -5.02 -32.73 -15.60
CA LEU A 55 -6.17 -33.57 -15.91
C LEU A 55 -7.34 -32.85 -16.62
N GLN A 56 -7.22 -31.56 -16.96
CA GLN A 56 -8.22 -30.84 -17.76
C GLN A 56 -7.66 -30.20 -19.05
N LYS A 57 -6.47 -30.60 -19.51
CA LYS A 57 -5.86 -30.11 -20.77
C LYS A 57 -6.53 -30.62 -22.05
N SER A 58 -7.51 -31.52 -21.98
CA SER A 58 -8.08 -32.16 -23.17
C SER A 58 -9.37 -31.52 -23.73
N ILE A 59 -9.94 -30.48 -23.11
CA ILE A 59 -11.25 -29.92 -23.54
C ILE A 59 -11.18 -28.45 -24.02
N LEU A 60 -10.07 -27.72 -23.83
CA LEU A 60 -9.97 -26.33 -24.30
C LEU A 60 -8.89 -26.15 -25.37
N SER A 61 -9.31 -25.49 -26.46
CA SER A 61 -8.53 -25.31 -27.69
C SER A 61 -7.15 -24.65 -27.45
N PRO A 62 -6.13 -24.98 -28.27
CA PRO A 62 -4.75 -24.52 -28.08
C PRO A 62 -4.51 -23.02 -28.32
N SER A 63 -5.55 -22.20 -28.53
CA SER A 63 -5.43 -20.76 -28.81
C SER A 63 -5.62 -19.84 -27.60
N THR A 64 -5.83 -20.34 -26.37
CA THR A 64 -6.10 -19.50 -25.18
C THR A 64 -4.96 -19.43 -24.15
N ILE A 65 -3.84 -20.13 -24.35
CA ILE A 65 -2.75 -20.22 -23.35
C ILE A 65 -1.68 -19.14 -23.59
N LYS A 66 -2.02 -17.88 -23.30
CA LYS A 66 -1.08 -16.81 -22.88
C LYS A 66 -1.83 -15.74 -22.09
N ARG A 67 -2.49 -16.12 -20.98
CA ARG A 67 -2.75 -15.14 -19.92
C ARG A 67 -1.52 -15.14 -19.03
N GLN A 68 -0.55 -14.29 -19.36
CA GLN A 68 0.45 -13.87 -18.39
C GLN A 68 -0.34 -13.38 -17.18
N SER A 69 -0.20 -14.07 -16.04
CA SER A 69 -0.83 -13.64 -14.80
C SER A 69 -0.10 -12.38 -14.36
N GLU A 70 -0.58 -11.23 -14.83
CA GLU A 70 -0.03 -9.93 -14.46
C GLU A 70 0.07 -9.86 -12.93
N PRO A 71 1.22 -9.43 -12.38
CA PRO A 71 1.39 -9.30 -10.95
C PRO A 71 0.31 -8.36 -10.40
N LEU A 72 -0.24 -8.71 -9.23
CA LEU A 72 -1.25 -7.86 -8.61
C LEU A 72 -0.57 -6.63 -8.02
N GLU A 73 -0.81 -5.48 -8.63
CA GLU A 73 -0.23 -4.22 -8.18
C GLU A 73 -1.12 -3.52 -7.15
N VAL A 74 -0.47 -2.89 -6.16
CA VAL A 74 -1.07 -1.94 -5.23
C VAL A 74 -0.20 -0.70 -5.15
N TRP A 75 -0.77 0.44 -5.55
CA TRP A 75 -0.07 1.72 -5.62
C TRP A 75 -0.12 2.44 -4.26
N ALA A 76 0.95 3.17 -3.94
CA ALA A 76 1.12 3.89 -2.69
C ALA A 76 2.04 5.12 -2.86
N HIS A 77 2.13 5.93 -1.79
CA HIS A 77 2.94 7.14 -1.72
C HIS A 77 4.13 6.93 -0.76
N LYS A 78 5.38 7.03 -1.24
CA LYS A 78 6.59 6.94 -0.42
C LYS A 78 6.57 7.96 0.70
N ALA A 79 6.07 9.18 0.44
CA ALA A 79 5.99 10.23 1.45
C ALA A 79 5.15 9.79 2.67
N ILE A 80 3.99 9.16 2.44
CA ILE A 80 3.12 8.68 3.52
C ILE A 80 3.76 7.47 4.21
N LEU A 81 4.27 6.51 3.44
CA LEU A 81 4.98 5.33 3.98
C LEU A 81 6.17 5.73 4.86
N THR A 82 6.95 6.72 4.43
CA THR A 82 8.13 7.23 5.15
C THR A 82 7.74 8.00 6.41
N ALA A 83 6.68 8.82 6.33
CA ALA A 83 6.20 9.61 7.47
C ALA A 83 5.59 8.73 8.57
N ARG A 84 5.06 7.56 8.22
CA ARG A 84 4.27 6.72 9.14
C ARG A 84 4.84 5.32 9.38
N GLY A 85 5.96 4.96 8.73
CA GLY A 85 6.64 3.68 8.93
C GLY A 85 8.15 3.82 8.87
N GLU A 86 8.81 3.72 10.02
CA GLU A 86 10.28 3.77 10.11
C GLU A 86 10.96 2.65 9.31
N TYR A 87 10.28 1.50 9.14
CA TYR A 87 10.72 0.44 8.24
C TYR A 87 10.87 0.95 6.80
N PHE A 88 9.81 1.52 6.22
CA PHE A 88 9.82 2.05 4.86
C PHE A 88 10.84 3.17 4.70
N LYS A 89 10.90 4.09 5.66
CA LYS A 89 11.90 5.17 5.69
C LYS A 89 13.34 4.65 5.64
N GLY A 90 13.64 3.62 6.43
CA GLY A 90 14.94 2.96 6.41
C GLY A 90 15.25 2.30 5.08
N CYS A 91 14.27 1.59 4.50
CA CYS A 91 14.42 0.89 3.22
C CYS A 91 14.62 1.84 2.04
N PHE A 92 13.82 2.92 1.94
CA PHE A 92 13.98 3.93 0.89
C PHE A 92 15.32 4.65 1.01
N LYS A 93 15.73 5.05 2.23
CA LYS A 93 17.02 5.73 2.44
C LYS A 93 18.22 4.85 2.05
N LYS A 94 18.11 3.53 2.25
CA LYS A 94 19.15 2.56 1.91
C LYS A 94 19.08 2.08 0.45
N GLY A 95 18.07 2.48 -0.32
CA GLY A 95 17.89 2.03 -1.69
C GLY A 95 17.68 0.52 -1.80
N LEU A 96 16.99 -0.11 -0.84
CA LEU A 96 16.81 -1.56 -0.83
C LEU A 96 15.86 -2.08 -1.92
N TRP A 97 15.06 -1.19 -2.52
CA TRP A 97 14.08 -1.52 -3.54
C TRP A 97 14.49 -0.98 -4.90
N LYS A 98 14.09 -1.69 -5.95
CA LYS A 98 14.34 -1.28 -7.33
C LYS A 98 13.57 0.00 -7.63
N GLU A 99 14.24 0.98 -8.22
CA GLU A 99 13.60 2.20 -8.72
C GLU A 99 13.63 2.21 -10.26
N SER A 100 12.55 2.65 -10.91
CA SER A 100 12.53 2.90 -12.36
C SER A 100 12.95 4.32 -12.70
N GLU A 101 13.08 4.62 -14.00
CA GLU A 101 13.45 5.93 -14.55
C GLU A 101 12.50 7.09 -14.20
N GLY A 102 11.45 6.86 -13.41
CA GLY A 102 10.55 7.87 -12.86
C GLY A 102 10.60 8.01 -11.33
N ASN A 103 11.66 7.52 -10.66
CA ASN A 103 11.75 7.42 -9.20
C ASN A 103 10.63 6.59 -8.56
N VAL A 104 9.98 5.69 -9.30
CA VAL A 104 8.98 4.78 -8.74
C VAL A 104 9.69 3.60 -8.09
N SER A 105 9.45 3.36 -6.79
CA SER A 105 9.98 2.18 -6.09
C SER A 105 9.06 0.97 -6.26
N TYR A 106 9.64 -0.19 -6.57
CA TYR A 106 8.94 -1.46 -6.66
C TYR A 106 9.28 -2.33 -5.46
N ILE A 107 8.25 -2.66 -4.68
CA ILE A 107 8.34 -3.51 -3.51
C ILE A 107 7.79 -4.87 -3.89
N ASN A 108 8.67 -5.85 -4.08
CA ASN A 108 8.26 -7.23 -4.26
C ASN A 108 7.76 -7.77 -2.93
N VAL A 109 6.50 -8.16 -2.90
CA VAL A 109 5.84 -8.78 -1.76
C VAL A 109 5.90 -10.29 -1.97
N GLY A 110 6.29 -11.01 -0.92
CA GLY A 110 6.29 -12.48 -0.94
C GLY A 110 4.90 -13.07 -1.21
N ASP A 111 4.89 -14.32 -1.65
CA ASP A 111 3.69 -15.05 -2.05
C ASP A 111 2.77 -15.42 -0.87
N GLU A 112 3.27 -15.30 0.37
CA GLU A 112 2.50 -15.44 1.60
C GLU A 112 1.47 -14.31 1.80
N PHE A 113 1.61 -13.19 1.09
CA PHE A 113 0.71 -12.06 1.21
C PHE A 113 -0.21 -11.93 -0.01
N ASN A 114 -1.49 -11.65 0.26
CA ASN A 114 -2.47 -11.36 -0.77
C ASN A 114 -2.75 -9.84 -0.88
N LYS A 115 -3.42 -9.45 -1.98
CA LYS A 115 -3.81 -8.04 -2.23
C LYS A 115 -4.66 -7.43 -1.13
N GLY A 116 -5.53 -8.22 -0.50
CA GLY A 116 -6.36 -7.76 0.62
C GLY A 116 -5.53 -7.39 1.83
N THR A 117 -4.55 -8.21 2.19
CA THR A 117 -3.63 -7.97 3.31
C THR A 117 -2.82 -6.70 3.09
N ILE A 118 -2.26 -6.50 1.90
CA ILE A 118 -1.50 -5.29 1.57
C ILE A 118 -2.40 -4.04 1.59
N LYS A 119 -3.62 -4.12 1.04
CA LYS A 119 -4.58 -3.02 1.11
C LYS A 119 -4.93 -2.63 2.55
N ARG A 120 -5.21 -3.61 3.41
CA ARG A 120 -5.51 -3.35 4.84
C ARG A 120 -4.33 -2.75 5.58
N MET A 121 -3.12 -3.25 5.31
CA MET A 121 -1.89 -2.67 5.86
C MET A 121 -1.74 -1.21 5.41
N LEU A 122 -1.99 -0.89 4.14
CA LEU A 122 -1.96 0.48 3.64
C LEU A 122 -3.08 1.34 4.23
N GLU A 123 -4.30 0.83 4.37
CA GLU A 123 -5.39 1.53 5.06
C GLU A 123 -4.98 1.90 6.49
N TRP A 124 -4.35 0.98 7.22
CA TRP A 124 -3.83 1.28 8.55
C TRP A 124 -2.73 2.35 8.50
N VAL A 125 -1.76 2.24 7.59
CA VAL A 125 -0.73 3.27 7.44
C VAL A 125 -1.35 4.64 7.16
N TYR A 126 -2.36 4.71 6.30
CA TYR A 126 -2.97 5.97 5.86
C TYR A 126 -3.98 6.51 6.88
N THR A 127 -4.67 5.68 7.63
CA THR A 127 -5.77 6.15 8.50
C THR A 127 -5.48 5.96 9.99
N ASN A 128 -4.43 5.22 10.34
CA ASN A 128 -4.15 4.73 11.69
C ASN A 128 -5.32 3.92 12.29
N ARG A 129 -6.13 3.28 11.44
CA ARG A 129 -7.28 2.46 11.83
C ARG A 129 -7.28 1.15 11.05
N ILE A 130 -7.64 0.05 11.72
CA ILE A 130 -7.88 -1.25 11.08
C ILE A 130 -9.38 -1.53 11.19
N TYR A 131 -10.02 -1.82 10.07
CA TYR A 131 -11.44 -2.19 10.02
C TYR A 131 -11.58 -3.63 9.51
N GLY A 132 -12.61 -4.34 10.00
CA GLY A 132 -13.00 -5.64 9.45
C GLY A 132 -12.34 -6.89 10.06
N PHE A 133 -12.18 -6.94 11.39
CA PHE A 133 -11.84 -8.19 12.12
C PHE A 133 -13.05 -9.11 12.35
N GLU A 134 -14.03 -9.15 11.46
CA GLU A 134 -15.28 -9.89 11.73
C GLU A 134 -15.13 -11.42 11.67
N ASN A 135 -13.99 -11.97 11.24
CA ASN A 135 -13.79 -13.43 11.10
C ASN A 135 -12.44 -13.96 11.60
N SER A 136 -11.74 -13.24 12.48
CA SER A 136 -10.54 -13.80 13.12
C SER A 136 -10.97 -14.69 14.29
N THR A 137 -11.40 -15.92 13.99
CA THR A 137 -11.48 -16.96 15.03
C THR A 137 -10.06 -17.26 15.47
N ALA A 138 -9.64 -16.63 16.57
CA ALA A 138 -8.55 -17.15 17.37
C ALA A 138 -8.99 -18.54 17.84
N GLN A 139 -8.52 -19.60 17.16
CA GLN A 139 -8.53 -20.91 17.78
C GLN A 139 -7.44 -20.85 18.85
N GLU A 140 -7.88 -20.68 20.09
CA GLU A 140 -7.10 -20.98 21.28
C GLU A 140 -6.66 -22.44 21.16
N GLY A 141 -5.34 -22.64 21.12
CA GLY A 141 -4.69 -23.94 21.27
C GLY A 141 -4.05 -24.06 22.64
#